data_AF-A0AAD5CKF2-F1
#
_entry.id   AF-A0AAD5CKF2-F1
#
_cell.length_a   1.000
_cell.length_b   1.000
_cell.length_c   1.000
_cell.angle_alpha   90.00
_cell.angle_beta   90.00
_cell.angle_gamma   90.00
#
_symmetry.space_group_name_H-M   'P 1'
#
loop_
_entity.id
_entity.type
_entity.pdbx_description
1 polymer ?
#
loop_
_entity_poly.entity_id
_entity_poly.type
_entity_poly.pdbx_seq_one_letter_code
_entity_poly.pdbx_strand_id
1 'polypeptide(L)'
;MSTISQSNDERVNGEKRSCMVLPNEDRSLTVNYILDDFHSTVDAKRSDLSDAALRALLNKRQKLYDQQRVTESELTLCDKKIQAIMHGGIGDCLGLKLEAVIDCCNEICKQDDMQTQQHTNLLVSRSVPELDDICLSNNWTLPTYLTSRSDGGFVANVTVKGANFECSGVSGNQPSIHEARNSAASHVIMRLQQMANGAKTATLV
;
A
#
# COMPACT_ATOMS: atom_id res chain seq x y z
N MET A 1 71.21 -93.18 -13.93
CA MET A 1 72.37 -93.19 -13.01
C MET A 1 72.05 -92.23 -11.88
N SER A 2 71.89 -92.79 -10.69
CA SER A 2 71.72 -92.07 -9.43
C SER A 2 73.05 -91.49 -8.96
N THR A 3 73.02 -90.31 -8.31
CA THR A 3 73.63 -90.02 -6.99
C THR A 3 73.27 -88.57 -6.59
N ILE A 4 72.45 -88.40 -5.54
CA ILE A 4 72.77 -88.21 -4.11
C ILE A 4 72.92 -86.73 -3.70
N SER A 5 72.09 -86.42 -2.72
CA SER A 5 71.91 -85.28 -1.84
C SER A 5 73.16 -84.59 -1.30
N GLN A 6 73.04 -83.27 -1.06
CA GLN A 6 73.57 -82.68 0.17
C GLN A 6 72.69 -81.50 0.63
N SER A 7 72.08 -81.71 1.79
CA SER A 7 71.50 -80.71 2.68
C SER A 7 72.62 -79.85 3.25
N ASN A 8 72.40 -78.55 3.41
CA ASN A 8 72.85 -77.81 4.60
C ASN A 8 71.96 -76.60 4.85
N ASP A 9 71.73 -76.41 6.14
CA ASP A 9 70.81 -75.52 6.82
C ASP A 9 71.33 -74.07 6.87
N GLU A 10 70.41 -73.17 7.25
CA GLU A 10 70.69 -71.92 7.97
C GLU A 10 71.34 -70.74 7.23
N ARG A 11 70.52 -69.74 6.86
CA ARG A 11 70.34 -68.51 7.67
C ARG A 11 69.44 -67.49 6.95
N VAL A 12 68.37 -67.14 7.62
CA VAL A 12 67.53 -65.96 7.38
C VAL A 12 68.41 -64.72 7.35
N ASN A 13 68.40 -63.98 6.23
CA ASN A 13 68.75 -62.57 6.27
C ASN A 13 67.75 -61.81 5.38
N GLY A 14 66.95 -60.96 6.03
CA GLY A 14 65.84 -60.26 5.42
C GLY A 14 66.33 -59.22 4.40
N GLU A 15 66.01 -59.45 3.13
CA GLU A 15 65.91 -58.37 2.16
C GLU A 15 64.77 -57.44 2.58
N LYS A 16 65.13 -56.33 3.23
CA LYS A 16 64.26 -55.15 3.28
C LYS A 16 64.04 -54.70 1.84
N ARG A 17 62.92 -55.11 1.23
CA ARG A 17 62.34 -54.35 0.12
C ARG A 17 62.09 -52.95 0.67
N SER A 18 62.93 -52.02 0.23
CA SER A 18 62.68 -50.59 0.36
C SER A 18 61.38 -50.30 -0.37
N CYS A 19 60.29 -50.19 0.38
CA CYS A 19 59.09 -49.54 -0.12
C CYS A 19 59.48 -48.09 -0.38
N MET A 20 59.77 -47.74 -1.63
CA MET A 20 59.75 -46.34 -2.06
C MET A 20 58.33 -45.84 -1.84
N VAL A 21 58.10 -45.22 -0.68
CA VAL A 21 57.01 -44.28 -0.48
C VAL A 21 57.36 -43.10 -1.36
N LEU A 22 56.60 -42.91 -2.44
CA LEU A 22 56.63 -41.69 -3.25
C LEU A 22 56.40 -40.47 -2.32
N PRO A 23 57.10 -39.35 -2.53
CA PRO A 23 57.09 -38.25 -1.57
C PRO A 23 55.69 -37.63 -1.47
N ASN A 24 55.22 -37.38 -0.25
CA ASN A 24 53.99 -36.66 0.08
C ASN A 24 53.99 -35.17 -0.35
N GLU A 25 55.02 -34.70 -1.07
CA GLU A 25 55.20 -33.29 -1.43
C GLU A 25 54.30 -32.86 -2.61
N ASP A 26 54.03 -33.75 -3.57
CA ASP A 26 53.27 -33.43 -4.79
C ASP A 26 51.76 -33.21 -4.52
N ARG A 27 51.23 -33.92 -3.51
CA ARG A 27 49.84 -33.77 -3.07
C ARG A 27 49.61 -32.48 -2.31
N SER A 28 50.62 -31.98 -1.59
CA SER A 28 50.56 -30.73 -0.83
C SER A 28 50.61 -29.50 -1.75
N LEU A 29 51.46 -29.53 -2.78
CA LEU A 29 51.56 -28.49 -3.81
C LEU A 29 50.26 -28.38 -4.63
N THR A 30 49.67 -29.51 -4.99
CA THR A 30 48.39 -29.56 -5.72
C THR A 30 47.24 -28.98 -4.89
N VAL A 31 47.19 -29.28 -3.59
CA VAL A 31 46.14 -28.76 -2.68
C VAL A 31 46.29 -27.26 -2.46
N ASN A 32 47.51 -26.74 -2.31
CA ASN A 32 47.75 -25.30 -2.16
C ASN A 32 47.34 -24.51 -3.41
N TYR A 33 47.67 -25.03 -4.61
CA TYR A 33 47.27 -24.40 -5.87
C TYR A 33 45.74 -24.30 -6.04
N ILE A 34 45.01 -25.36 -5.68
CA ILE A 34 43.53 -25.35 -5.74
C ILE A 34 42.95 -24.37 -4.71
N LEU A 35 43.58 -24.24 -3.54
CA LEU A 35 43.15 -23.29 -2.52
C LEU A 35 43.33 -21.84 -2.98
N ASP A 36 44.49 -21.53 -3.59
CA ASP A 36 44.80 -20.20 -4.13
C ASP A 36 43.91 -19.82 -5.33
N ASP A 37 43.61 -20.77 -6.22
CA ASP A 37 42.66 -20.58 -7.34
C ASP A 37 41.23 -20.33 -6.84
N PHE A 38 40.81 -21.07 -5.81
CA PHE A 38 39.52 -20.85 -5.17
C PHE A 38 39.44 -19.48 -4.50
N HIS A 39 40.47 -19.09 -3.74
CA HIS A 39 40.54 -17.75 -3.12
C HIS A 39 40.51 -16.64 -4.17
N SER A 40 41.29 -16.78 -5.24
CA SER A 40 41.30 -15.83 -6.36
C SER A 40 39.94 -15.71 -7.04
N THR A 41 39.25 -16.84 -7.23
CA THR A 41 37.89 -16.87 -7.80
C THR A 41 36.87 -16.22 -6.88
N VAL A 42 36.93 -16.49 -5.57
CA VAL A 42 36.04 -15.88 -4.57
C VAL A 42 36.25 -14.37 -4.52
N ASP A 43 37.49 -13.90 -4.52
CA ASP A 43 37.81 -12.48 -4.51
C ASP A 43 37.36 -11.78 -5.79
N ALA A 44 37.56 -12.39 -6.96
CA ALA A 44 37.04 -11.88 -8.22
C ALA A 44 35.50 -11.76 -8.19
N LYS A 45 34.80 -12.80 -7.75
CA LYS A 45 33.32 -12.78 -7.63
C LYS A 45 32.83 -11.76 -6.61
N ARG A 46 33.56 -11.58 -5.51
CA ARG A 46 33.26 -10.55 -4.51
C ARG A 46 33.42 -9.15 -5.10
N SER A 47 34.46 -8.93 -5.89
CA SER A 47 34.69 -7.68 -6.61
C SER A 47 33.59 -7.41 -7.63
N ASP A 48 33.24 -8.41 -8.46
CA ASP A 48 32.14 -8.32 -9.43
C ASP A 48 30.81 -7.96 -8.75
N LEU A 49 30.50 -8.63 -7.64
CA LEU A 49 29.29 -8.35 -6.87
C LEU A 49 29.30 -6.93 -6.30
N SER A 50 30.46 -6.47 -5.81
CA SER A 50 30.61 -5.12 -5.28
C SER A 50 30.44 -4.07 -6.37
N ASP A 51 31.00 -4.29 -7.55
CA ASP A 51 30.83 -3.39 -8.71
C ASP A 51 29.37 -3.37 -9.19
N ALA A 52 28.72 -4.53 -9.29
CA ALA A 52 27.31 -4.62 -9.64
C ALA A 52 26.41 -3.88 -8.63
N ALA A 53 26.67 -4.05 -7.33
CA ALA A 53 25.95 -3.35 -6.28
C ALA A 53 26.15 -1.83 -6.35
N LEU A 54 27.38 -1.38 -6.60
CA LEU A 54 27.70 0.03 -6.76
C LEU A 54 26.96 0.63 -7.96
N ARG A 55 26.98 -0.04 -9.12
CA ARG A 55 26.23 0.39 -10.32
C ARG A 55 24.73 0.47 -10.05
N ALA A 56 24.16 -0.52 -9.35
CA ALA A 56 22.74 -0.50 -9.00
C ALA A 56 22.37 0.71 -8.12
N LEU A 57 23.21 1.01 -7.12
CA LEU A 57 23.01 2.17 -6.24
C LEU A 57 23.19 3.50 -6.98
N LEU A 58 24.19 3.62 -7.85
CA LEU A 58 24.39 4.82 -8.67
C LEU A 58 23.21 5.08 -9.61
N ASN A 59 22.67 4.04 -10.24
CA ASN A 59 21.48 4.14 -11.08
C ASN A 59 20.24 4.54 -10.26
N LYS A 60 20.05 3.95 -9.07
CA LYS A 60 18.97 4.34 -8.16
C LYS A 60 19.10 5.80 -7.74
N ARG A 61 20.31 6.24 -7.39
CA ARG A 61 20.61 7.64 -7.05
C ARG A 61 20.25 8.59 -8.19
N GLN A 62 20.64 8.26 -9.43
CA GLN A 62 20.30 9.08 -10.59
C GLN A 62 18.79 9.20 -10.80
N LYS A 63 18.07 8.06 -10.72
CA LYS A 63 16.60 8.05 -10.83
C LYS A 63 15.93 8.93 -9.76
N LEU A 64 16.44 8.90 -8.53
CA LEU A 64 15.93 9.74 -7.44
C LEU A 64 16.20 11.23 -7.69
N TYR A 65 17.37 11.60 -8.21
CA TYR A 65 17.65 12.99 -8.60
C TYR A 65 16.72 13.48 -9.71
N ASP A 66 16.44 12.62 -10.71
CA ASP A 66 15.52 12.98 -11.78
C ASP A 66 14.09 13.17 -11.24
N GLN A 67 13.65 12.32 -10.30
CA GLN A 67 12.37 12.50 -9.60
C GLN A 67 12.34 13.79 -8.78
N GLN A 68 13.41 14.06 -8.02
CA GLN A 68 13.53 15.27 -7.22
C GLN A 68 13.35 16.53 -8.09
N ARG A 69 14.00 16.58 -9.25
CA ARG A 69 13.89 17.73 -10.17
C ARG A 69 12.46 17.92 -10.68
N VAL A 70 11.74 16.84 -10.97
CA VAL A 70 10.32 16.91 -11.37
C VAL A 70 9.48 17.48 -10.23
N THR A 71 9.62 16.94 -9.02
CA THR A 71 8.89 17.43 -7.84
C THR A 71 9.20 18.90 -7.53
N GLU A 72 10.46 19.32 -7.62
CA GLU A 72 10.85 20.73 -7.42
C GLU A 72 10.21 21.65 -8.48
N SER A 73 10.09 21.18 -9.73
CA SER A 73 9.42 21.93 -10.79
C SER A 73 7.91 22.06 -10.57
N GLU A 74 7.25 21.00 -10.09
CA GLU A 74 5.84 21.01 -9.71
C GLU A 74 5.59 21.94 -8.51
N LEU A 75 6.48 21.92 -7.52
CA LEU A 75 6.43 22.84 -6.37
C LEU A 75 6.51 24.29 -6.83
N THR A 76 7.47 24.60 -7.70
CA THR A 76 7.63 25.95 -8.27
C THR A 76 6.39 26.38 -9.06
N LEU A 77 5.73 25.46 -9.77
CA LEU A 77 4.47 25.74 -10.46
C LEU A 77 3.34 26.01 -9.46
N CYS A 78 3.25 25.23 -8.40
CA CYS A 78 2.28 25.41 -7.32
C CYS A 78 2.44 26.79 -6.68
N ASP A 79 3.68 27.18 -6.34
CA ASP A 79 4.00 28.50 -5.78
C ASP A 79 3.52 29.63 -6.70
N LYS A 80 3.72 29.51 -8.01
CA LYS A 80 3.21 30.48 -8.99
C LYS A 80 1.68 30.55 -8.99
N LYS A 81 0.99 29.40 -8.95
CA LYS A 81 -0.48 29.35 -8.86
C LYS A 81 -0.97 30.00 -7.56
N ILE A 82 -0.30 29.75 -6.42
CA ILE A 82 -0.61 30.36 -5.13
C ILE A 82 -0.49 31.88 -5.22
N GLN A 83 0.63 32.39 -5.75
CA GLN A 83 0.84 33.84 -5.92
C GLN A 83 -0.23 34.46 -6.83
N ALA A 84 -0.58 33.80 -7.93
CA ALA A 84 -1.64 34.25 -8.84
C ALA A 84 -3.02 34.30 -8.17
N ILE A 85 -3.33 33.33 -7.30
CA ILE A 85 -4.58 33.29 -6.54
C ILE A 85 -4.60 34.34 -5.42
N MET A 86 -3.47 34.54 -4.74
CA MET A 86 -3.34 35.49 -3.62
C MET A 86 -3.36 36.95 -4.09
N HIS A 87 -2.77 37.24 -5.25
CA HIS A 87 -2.60 38.59 -5.75
C HIS A 87 -3.53 38.95 -6.91
N GLY A 88 -4.23 37.97 -7.51
CA GLY A 88 -5.20 38.18 -8.59
C GLY A 88 -6.60 38.50 -8.09
N GLY A 89 -7.35 39.31 -8.86
CA GLY A 89 -8.77 39.59 -8.61
C GLY A 89 -9.66 38.35 -8.77
N ILE A 90 -10.89 38.38 -8.23
CA ILE A 90 -11.80 37.22 -8.18
C ILE A 90 -12.07 36.61 -9.57
N GLY A 91 -12.09 37.43 -10.63
CA GLY A 91 -12.35 37.03 -12.01
C GLY A 91 -11.13 36.51 -12.76
N ASP A 92 -9.94 37.06 -12.50
CA ASP A 92 -8.71 36.76 -13.26
C ASP A 92 -8.09 35.41 -12.87
N CYS A 93 -8.46 34.87 -11.71
CA CYS A 93 -7.95 33.60 -11.19
C CYS A 93 -9.04 32.56 -10.89
N LEU A 94 -10.29 32.80 -11.29
CA LEU A 94 -11.41 31.88 -11.01
C LEU A 94 -11.14 30.47 -11.55
N GLY A 95 -10.58 30.37 -12.76
CA GLY A 95 -10.21 29.09 -13.36
C GLY A 95 -9.18 28.33 -12.52
N LEU A 96 -8.13 29.01 -12.05
CA LEU A 96 -7.08 28.41 -11.21
C LEU A 96 -7.61 27.99 -9.83
N LYS A 97 -8.53 28.79 -9.25
CA LYS A 97 -9.21 28.45 -7.98
C LYS A 97 -10.05 27.20 -8.13
N LEU A 98 -10.83 27.10 -9.21
CA LEU A 98 -11.68 25.94 -9.47
C LEU A 98 -10.84 24.68 -9.77
N GLU A 99 -9.79 24.80 -10.58
CA GLU A 99 -8.83 23.72 -10.87
C GLU A 99 -8.21 23.18 -9.56
N ALA A 100 -7.71 24.06 -8.69
CA ALA A 100 -7.12 23.65 -7.41
C ALA A 100 -8.11 22.94 -6.48
N VAL A 101 -9.38 23.37 -6.47
CA VAL A 101 -10.45 22.70 -5.70
C VAL A 101 -10.77 21.32 -6.27
N ILE A 102 -10.90 21.20 -7.60
CA ILE A 102 -11.17 19.92 -8.27
C ILE A 102 -10.02 18.94 -8.03
N ASP A 103 -8.77 19.38 -8.18
CA ASP A 103 -7.59 18.53 -7.95
C ASP A 103 -7.54 18.05 -6.49
N CYS A 104 -7.82 18.93 -5.53
CA CYS A 104 -7.91 18.57 -4.11
C CYS A 104 -9.00 17.51 -3.87
N CYS A 105 -10.20 17.72 -4.41
CA CYS A 105 -11.30 16.75 -4.31
C CYS A 105 -10.93 15.40 -4.93
N ASN A 106 -10.24 15.38 -6.07
CA ASN A 106 -9.81 14.15 -6.72
C ASN A 106 -8.79 13.38 -5.87
N GLU A 107 -7.83 14.05 -5.23
CA GLU A 107 -6.85 13.39 -4.36
C GLU A 107 -7.51 12.83 -3.08
N ILE A 108 -8.45 13.56 -2.48
CA ILE A 108 -9.23 13.07 -1.33
C ILE A 108 -10.06 11.85 -1.74
N CYS A 109 -10.70 11.88 -2.91
CA CYS A 109 -11.48 10.76 -3.43
C CYS A 109 -10.62 9.51 -3.74
N LYS A 110 -9.33 9.68 -4.07
CA LYS A 110 -8.39 8.58 -4.28
C LYS A 110 -7.86 7.97 -2.97
N GLN A 111 -7.80 8.76 -1.90
CA GLN A 111 -7.32 8.30 -0.58
C GLN A 111 -8.34 7.47 0.21
N ASP A 112 -9.62 7.44 -0.20
CA ASP A 112 -10.68 6.71 0.51
C ASP A 112 -10.61 5.17 0.37
N ASP A 113 -9.67 4.65 -0.44
CA ASP A 113 -9.29 3.22 -0.38
C ASP A 113 -8.36 2.91 0.82
N MET A 114 -7.75 3.92 1.46
CA MET A 114 -6.80 3.78 2.58
C MET A 114 -6.81 5.03 3.51
N GLN A 115 -7.64 5.01 4.56
CA GLN A 115 -7.60 5.88 5.76
C GLN A 115 -8.19 7.31 5.69
N THR A 116 -9.45 7.39 6.11
CA THR A 116 -10.02 8.27 7.15
C THR A 116 -9.26 9.56 7.49
N GLN A 117 -9.65 10.69 6.88
CA GLN A 117 -9.18 12.00 7.32
C GLN A 117 -10.16 12.69 8.28
N GLN A 118 -9.55 13.15 9.36
CA GLN A 118 -10.09 14.06 10.34
C GLN A 118 -10.06 15.50 9.81
N HIS A 119 -10.86 16.32 10.48
CA HIS A 119 -10.88 17.77 10.52
C HIS A 119 -11.76 18.50 9.50
N THR A 120 -12.64 19.29 10.13
CA THR A 120 -13.62 20.24 9.61
C THR A 120 -14.90 19.61 9.07
N ASN A 121 -16.02 20.24 9.44
CA ASN A 121 -17.39 19.91 9.08
C ASN A 121 -17.60 20.05 7.56
N LEU A 122 -16.88 19.24 6.78
CA LEU A 122 -17.15 19.06 5.38
C LEU A 122 -18.43 18.25 5.33
N LEU A 123 -19.48 18.93 4.91
CA LEU A 123 -20.60 18.35 4.21
C LEU A 123 -20.03 17.58 3.00
N VAL A 124 -19.39 16.43 3.25
CA VAL A 124 -18.97 15.49 2.23
C VAL A 124 -20.25 14.85 1.76
N SER A 125 -20.87 15.49 0.77
CA SER A 125 -22.02 14.99 0.03
C SER A 125 -21.61 13.76 -0.78
N ARG A 126 -21.33 12.65 -0.10
CA ARG A 126 -21.56 11.34 -0.69
C ARG A 126 -22.93 10.89 -0.20
N SER A 127 -23.91 11.31 -0.99
CA SER A 127 -25.33 11.00 -0.95
C SER A 127 -25.57 9.54 -0.59
N VAL A 128 -26.64 9.28 0.17
CA VAL A 128 -27.25 7.94 0.19
C VAL A 128 -28.24 7.96 -0.97
N PRO A 129 -27.91 7.38 -2.14
CA PRO A 129 -28.63 7.65 -3.39
C PRO A 129 -30.13 7.37 -3.25
N GLU A 130 -30.51 6.31 -2.54
CA GLU A 130 -31.91 5.91 -2.41
C GLU A 130 -32.81 6.96 -1.73
N LEU A 131 -32.35 7.60 -0.64
CA LEU A 131 -33.18 8.58 0.06
C LEU A 131 -33.25 9.91 -0.72
N ASP A 132 -32.17 10.29 -1.37
CA ASP A 132 -32.10 11.50 -2.19
C ASP A 132 -33.03 11.36 -3.41
N ASP A 133 -33.00 10.20 -4.08
CA ASP A 133 -33.88 9.88 -5.21
C ASP A 133 -35.36 9.91 -4.81
N ILE A 134 -35.70 9.39 -3.62
CA ILE A 134 -37.06 9.46 -3.08
C ILE A 134 -37.47 10.92 -2.87
N CYS A 135 -36.61 11.76 -2.27
CA CYS A 135 -36.93 13.17 -2.01
C CYS A 135 -37.13 13.93 -3.33
N LEU A 136 -36.24 13.74 -4.30
CA LEU A 136 -36.33 14.36 -5.62
C LEU A 136 -37.61 13.94 -6.35
N SER A 137 -37.92 12.64 -6.36
CA SER A 137 -39.11 12.09 -7.03
C SER A 137 -40.42 12.64 -6.44
N ASN A 138 -40.41 13.05 -5.18
CA ASN A 138 -41.58 13.59 -4.47
C ASN A 138 -41.59 15.12 -4.37
N ASN A 139 -40.65 15.82 -5.01
CA ASN A 139 -40.46 17.28 -4.90
C ASN A 139 -40.27 17.76 -3.46
N TRP A 140 -39.62 16.95 -2.63
CA TRP A 140 -39.26 17.32 -1.26
C TRP A 140 -37.90 18.02 -1.21
N THR A 141 -37.64 18.70 -0.10
CA THR A 141 -36.29 19.25 0.12
C THR A 141 -35.31 18.09 0.31
N LEU A 142 -34.10 18.23 -0.26
CA LEU A 142 -33.05 17.22 -0.09
C LEU A 142 -32.77 16.95 1.40
N PRO A 143 -32.44 15.71 1.78
CA PRO A 143 -32.19 15.36 3.17
C PRO A 143 -31.00 16.13 3.77
N THR A 144 -31.12 16.53 5.02
CA THR A 144 -30.02 17.11 5.80
C THR A 144 -29.34 16.01 6.60
N TYR A 145 -28.05 15.78 6.33
CA TYR A 145 -27.22 14.79 7.03
C TYR A 145 -26.32 15.47 8.06
N LEU A 146 -26.44 15.07 9.32
CA LEU A 146 -25.58 15.53 10.42
C LEU A 146 -24.88 14.32 11.04
N THR A 147 -23.57 14.40 11.22
CA THR A 147 -22.77 13.29 11.77
C THR A 147 -21.98 13.76 12.97
N SER A 148 -21.99 12.98 14.05
CA SER A 148 -21.25 13.23 15.28
C SER A 148 -20.45 11.98 15.68
N ARG A 149 -19.36 12.21 16.41
CA ARG A 149 -18.57 11.14 17.01
C ARG A 149 -19.15 10.79 18.38
N SER A 150 -19.27 9.50 18.65
CA SER A 150 -19.67 8.94 19.95
C SER A 150 -18.51 8.15 20.55
N ASP A 151 -18.58 7.89 21.86
CA ASP A 151 -17.67 6.94 22.49
C ASP A 151 -17.88 5.55 21.89
N GLY A 152 -16.88 5.07 21.15
CA GLY A 152 -16.92 3.79 20.42
C GLY A 152 -17.36 3.84 18.96
N GLY A 153 -17.58 5.01 18.33
CA GLY A 153 -17.92 5.06 16.90
C GLY A 153 -18.52 6.38 16.39
N PHE A 154 -19.34 6.29 15.35
CA PHE A 154 -20.00 7.41 14.69
C PHE A 154 -21.51 7.25 14.72
N VAL A 155 -22.21 8.38 14.89
CA VAL A 155 -23.67 8.48 14.85
C VAL A 155 -24.06 9.51 13.80
N ALA A 156 -25.10 9.22 13.04
CA ALA A 156 -25.67 10.15 12.08
C ALA A 156 -27.13 10.44 12.42
N ASN A 157 -27.56 11.67 12.19
CA ASN A 157 -28.94 12.10 12.18
C ASN A 157 -29.27 12.61 10.77
N VAL A 158 -30.36 12.13 10.21
CA VAL A 158 -30.84 12.49 8.87
C VAL A 158 -32.24 13.04 9.01
N THR A 159 -32.49 14.23 8.47
CA THR A 159 -33.80 14.87 8.49
C THR A 159 -34.29 15.15 7.09
N VAL A 160 -35.54 14.78 6.79
CA VAL A 160 -36.25 15.03 5.54
C VAL A 160 -37.47 15.88 5.83
N LYS A 161 -37.68 16.92 5.02
CA LYS A 161 -38.84 17.81 5.10
C LYS A 161 -39.64 17.74 3.81
N GLY A 162 -40.88 17.25 3.93
CA GLY A 162 -41.89 17.29 2.88
C GLY A 162 -42.85 18.47 3.06
N ALA A 163 -43.85 18.56 2.20
CA ALA A 163 -44.81 19.69 2.18
C ALA A 163 -45.61 19.84 3.49
N ASN A 164 -45.87 18.74 4.20
CA ASN A 164 -46.71 18.70 5.40
C ASN A 164 -46.14 17.78 6.49
N PHE A 165 -44.90 17.33 6.36
CA PHE A 165 -44.28 16.44 7.34
C PHE A 165 -42.78 16.69 7.47
N GLU A 166 -42.25 16.31 8.62
CA GLU A 166 -40.83 16.23 8.90
C GLU A 166 -40.53 14.84 9.45
N CYS A 167 -39.54 14.17 8.89
CA CYS A 167 -39.11 12.84 9.31
C CYS A 167 -37.62 12.87 9.60
N SER A 168 -37.22 12.45 10.80
CA SER A 168 -35.81 12.37 11.16
C SER A 168 -35.44 10.97 11.62
N GLY A 169 -34.24 10.50 11.31
CA GLY A 169 -33.71 9.19 11.66
C GLY A 169 -32.30 9.31 12.19
N VAL A 170 -32.06 8.69 13.34
CA VAL A 170 -30.74 8.63 13.97
C VAL A 170 -30.22 7.21 13.83
N SER A 171 -28.94 7.05 13.52
CA SER A 171 -28.29 5.74 13.50
C SER A 171 -27.95 5.26 14.90
N GLY A 172 -27.71 3.95 15.03
CA GLY A 172 -26.91 3.45 16.14
C GLY A 172 -25.45 3.91 16.05
N ASN A 173 -24.63 3.48 17.00
CA ASN A 173 -23.19 3.66 16.94
C ASN A 173 -22.60 2.73 15.87
N GLN A 174 -22.02 3.31 14.83
CA GLN A 174 -21.46 2.59 13.67
C GLN A 174 -19.94 2.77 13.60
N PRO A 175 -19.21 1.82 12.99
CA PRO A 175 -17.75 1.89 12.88
C PRO A 175 -17.28 2.97 11.89
N SER A 176 -18.14 3.38 10.94
CA SER A 176 -17.82 4.40 9.93
C SER A 176 -18.93 5.46 9.79
N ILE A 177 -18.55 6.66 9.34
CA ILE A 177 -19.49 7.76 9.05
C ILE A 177 -20.48 7.34 7.95
N HIS A 178 -20.02 6.59 6.94
CA HIS A 178 -20.87 6.14 5.85
C HIS A 178 -21.94 5.17 6.33
N GLU A 179 -21.58 4.17 7.15
CA GLU A 179 -22.55 3.24 7.73
C GLU A 179 -23.54 3.93 8.66
N ALA A 180 -23.08 4.91 9.46
CA ALA A 180 -23.96 5.75 10.27
C ALA A 180 -24.99 6.46 9.38
N ARG A 181 -24.56 7.10 8.29
CA ARG A 181 -25.47 7.79 7.36
C ARG A 181 -26.43 6.85 6.65
N ASN A 182 -25.95 5.71 6.16
CA ASN A 182 -26.80 4.71 5.50
C ASN A 182 -27.83 4.15 6.48
N SER A 183 -27.42 3.80 7.70
CA SER A 183 -28.33 3.31 8.75
C SER A 183 -29.39 4.36 9.10
N ALA A 184 -28.99 5.62 9.29
CA ALA A 184 -29.92 6.71 9.56
C ALA A 184 -30.88 6.93 8.38
N ALA A 185 -30.39 6.89 7.14
CA ALA A 185 -31.21 7.01 5.93
C ALA A 185 -32.21 5.85 5.81
N SER A 186 -31.79 4.60 6.03
CA SER A 186 -32.68 3.43 6.04
C SER A 186 -33.78 3.57 7.10
N HIS A 187 -33.47 4.11 8.28
CA HIS A 187 -34.49 4.41 9.30
C HIS A 187 -35.50 5.45 8.82
N VAL A 188 -35.06 6.49 8.09
CA VAL A 188 -35.97 7.48 7.50
C VAL A 188 -36.83 6.86 6.41
N ILE A 189 -36.25 6.09 5.47
CA ILE A 189 -36.99 5.41 4.40
C ILE A 189 -38.06 4.49 4.98
N MET A 190 -37.71 3.67 5.96
CA MET A 190 -38.66 2.77 6.62
C MET A 190 -39.82 3.55 7.27
N ARG A 191 -39.53 4.67 7.95
CA ARG A 191 -40.59 5.52 8.52
C ARG A 191 -41.46 6.17 7.45
N LEU A 192 -40.88 6.65 6.35
CA LEU A 192 -41.64 7.21 5.22
C LEU A 192 -42.60 6.15 4.65
N GLN A 193 -42.15 4.90 4.49
CA GLN A 193 -43.00 3.80 4.05
C GLN A 193 -44.12 3.49 5.05
N GLN A 194 -43.83 3.52 6.36
CA GLN A 194 -44.85 3.36 7.41
C GLN A 194 -45.90 4.47 7.36
N MET A 195 -45.49 5.72 7.17
CA MET A 195 -46.40 6.86 7.04
C MET A 195 -47.27 6.74 5.78
N ALA A 196 -46.68 6.32 4.65
CA ALA A 196 -47.41 6.08 3.42
C ALA A 196 -48.43 4.93 3.54
N ASN A 197 -48.12 3.90 4.33
CA ASN A 197 -49.00 2.76 4.56
C ASN A 197 -50.08 3.04 5.63
N GLY A 198 -49.76 3.82 6.66
CA GLY A 198 -50.73 4.29 7.66
C GLY A 198 -51.74 5.29 7.09
N ALA A 199 -51.36 6.06 6.06
CA ALA A 199 -52.29 6.92 5.32
C ALA A 199 -53.29 6.11 4.47
N LYS A 200 -52.93 4.90 4.01
CA LYS A 200 -53.81 4.04 3.20
C LYS A 200 -54.89 3.34 4.03
N THR A 201 -54.69 3.14 5.33
CA THR A 201 -55.69 2.50 6.22
C THR A 201 -56.68 3.50 6.81
N ALA A 202 -56.39 4.80 6.80
CA ALA A 202 -57.30 5.84 7.30
C ALA A 202 -58.39 6.29 6.28
N THR A 203 -58.44 5.67 5.09
CA THR A 203 -59.45 5.99 4.05
C THR A 203 -60.48 4.86 3.86
N LEU A 204 -60.56 3.91 4.80
CA LEU A 204 -61.60 2.87 4.81
C LEU A 204 -62.07 2.65 6.26
N VAL A 205 -63.02 3.47 6.70
CA VAL A 205 -64.30 3.16 7.39
C VAL A 205 -64.97 4.49 7.74
#